data_AF-A0A0N4ULT8-F1
#
_entry.id   AF-A0A0N4ULT8-F1
#
_cell.length_a   1.000
_cell.length_b   1.000
_cell.length_c   1.000
_cell.angle_alpha   90.00
_cell.angle_beta   90.00
_cell.angle_gamma   90.00
#
_symmetry.space_group_name_H-M   'P 1'
#
loop_
_entity.id
_entity.type
_entity.pdbx_description
1 polymer ?
#
loop_
_entity_poly.entity_id
_entity_poly.type
_entity_poly.pdbx_seq_one_letter_code
_entity_poly.pdbx_strand_id
1 'polypeptide(L)'
;MILELPGVKIRLTKWGAEEVKNVGVKVLGEEISQLKGFRFLHSFAERGIVGRVLLYDVMVLHYSPPQFDSLNFYPPSYVILQLERMDIALFFLFFRTLYRDYRLTGRFVSDVGLITTSGSVVGEIRQMSVKLTTDFKAAPDGLMQVKVNAEHIVVECANNIAYSHFSINVDGPLSGLIRMIEVNF
;
A
#
# COMPACT_ATOMS: atom_id res chain seq x y z
N MET A 1 37.73 28.27 -8.96
CA MET A 1 36.49 27.53 -9.22
C MET A 1 35.53 28.52 -9.87
N ILE A 2 35.32 28.41 -11.18
CA ILE A 2 34.43 29.30 -11.92
C ILE A 2 33.01 28.85 -11.57
N LEU A 3 32.26 29.68 -10.84
CA LEU A 3 30.82 29.47 -10.69
C LEU A 3 30.20 29.76 -12.06
N GLU A 4 29.78 28.71 -12.77
CA GLU A 4 28.91 28.89 -13.93
C GLU A 4 27.58 29.46 -13.44
N LEU A 5 27.36 30.74 -13.72
CA LEU A 5 26.12 31.43 -13.40
C LEU A 5 25.06 31.02 -14.44
N PRO A 6 23.91 30.49 -14.02
CA PRO A 6 22.86 30.14 -14.97
C PRO A 6 22.32 31.42 -15.63
N GLY A 7 22.13 31.38 -16.96
CA GLY A 7 21.55 32.51 -17.71
C GLY A 7 20.12 32.84 -17.31
N VAL A 8 19.38 31.85 -16.77
CA VAL A 8 18.03 32.02 -16.22
C VAL A 8 17.93 31.25 -14.90
N LYS A 9 17.39 31.91 -13.87
CA LYS A 9 17.12 31.28 -12.57
C LYS A 9 15.62 31.32 -12.28
N ILE A 10 15.00 30.16 -12.21
CA ILE A 10 13.60 30.01 -11.83
C ILE A 10 13.52 29.78 -10.32
N ARG A 11 12.64 30.51 -9.64
CA ARG A 11 12.38 30.36 -8.21
C ARG A 11 10.91 30.06 -7.99
N LEU A 12 10.63 28.89 -7.43
CA LEU A 12 9.28 28.56 -6.95
C LEU A 12 9.02 29.33 -5.65
N THR A 13 7.95 30.13 -5.64
CA THR A 13 7.50 30.81 -4.43
C THR A 13 6.72 29.84 -3.55
N LYS A 14 6.56 30.18 -2.26
CA LYS A 14 5.72 29.38 -1.35
C LYS A 14 4.30 29.23 -1.89
N TRP A 15 3.74 30.30 -2.45
CA TRP A 15 2.39 30.27 -3.04
C TRP A 15 2.30 29.38 -4.28
N GLY A 16 3.27 29.46 -5.19
CA GLY A 16 3.32 28.56 -6.35
C GLY A 16 3.52 27.10 -5.94
N ALA A 17 4.28 26.85 -4.88
CA ALA A 17 4.47 25.51 -4.33
C ALA A 17 3.19 24.92 -3.73
N GLU A 18 2.41 25.72 -3.00
CA GLU A 18 1.10 25.31 -2.50
C GLU A 18 0.13 24.98 -3.63
N GLU A 19 0.16 25.74 -4.73
CA GLU A 19 -0.69 25.44 -5.88
C GLU A 19 -0.30 24.11 -6.55
N VAL A 20 1.00 23.88 -6.74
CA VAL A 20 1.52 22.60 -7.26
C VAL A 20 1.13 21.44 -6.35
N LYS A 21 1.19 21.63 -5.02
CA LYS A 21 0.74 20.66 -4.03
C LYS A 21 -0.75 20.35 -4.20
N ASN A 22 -1.61 21.36 -4.27
CA ASN A 22 -3.06 21.18 -4.40
C ASN A 22 -3.42 20.37 -5.67
N VAL A 23 -2.81 20.72 -6.80
CA VAL A 23 -2.99 19.97 -8.06
C VAL A 23 -2.46 18.55 -7.92
N GLY A 24 -1.27 18.37 -7.33
CA GLY A 24 -0.65 17.06 -7.14
C GLY A 24 -1.48 16.14 -6.24
N VAL A 25 -2.01 16.64 -5.12
CA VAL A 25 -2.89 15.88 -4.21
C VAL A 25 -4.17 15.47 -4.91
N LYS A 26 -4.75 16.36 -5.73
CA LYS A 26 -5.94 16.05 -6.52
C LYS A 26 -5.66 14.92 -7.52
N VAL A 27 -4.60 15.04 -8.33
CA VAL A 27 -4.21 14.01 -9.30
C VAL A 27 -3.90 12.69 -8.60
N LEU A 28 -3.18 12.72 -7.47
CA LEU A 28 -2.90 11.52 -6.68
C LEU A 28 -4.20 10.83 -6.23
N GLY A 29 -5.20 11.59 -5.78
CA GLY A 29 -6.49 11.03 -5.39
C GLY A 29 -7.26 10.40 -6.55
N GLU A 30 -7.20 11.01 -7.74
CA GLU A 30 -7.80 10.46 -8.97
C GLU A 30 -7.13 9.14 -9.38
N GLU A 31 -5.79 9.07 -9.30
CA GLU A 31 -5.02 7.85 -9.60
C GLU A 31 -5.26 6.74 -8.56
N ILE A 32 -5.25 7.06 -7.26
CA ILE A 32 -5.51 6.07 -6.20
C ILE A 32 -6.89 5.44 -6.38
N SER A 33 -7.90 6.25 -6.71
CA SER A 33 -9.27 5.77 -6.94
C SER A 33 -9.40 4.80 -8.11
N GLN A 34 -8.42 4.76 -9.02
CA GLN A 34 -8.42 3.90 -10.20
C GLN A 34 -7.52 2.65 -10.04
N LEU A 35 -6.80 2.51 -8.93
CA LEU A 35 -5.92 1.38 -8.67
C LEU A 35 -6.71 0.06 -8.66
N LYS A 36 -6.29 -0.87 -9.52
CA LYS A 36 -6.88 -2.21 -9.66
C LYS A 36 -5.88 -3.23 -10.15
N GLY A 37 -6.18 -4.51 -9.91
CA GLY A 37 -5.42 -5.65 -10.43
C GLY A 37 -4.15 -5.98 -9.64
N PHE A 38 -4.00 -5.43 -8.43
CA PHE A 38 -2.88 -5.78 -7.56
C PHE A 38 -3.02 -7.23 -7.08
N ARG A 39 -1.88 -7.92 -6.98
CA ARG A 39 -1.78 -9.32 -6.57
C ARG A 39 -0.70 -9.46 -5.51
N PHE A 40 -1.00 -10.23 -4.47
CA PHE A 40 -0.10 -10.45 -3.36
C PHE A 40 -0.12 -11.92 -2.96
N LEU A 41 1.06 -12.55 -2.90
CA LEU A 41 1.21 -13.92 -2.46
C LEU A 41 1.98 -13.93 -1.13
N HIS A 42 1.36 -14.50 -0.11
CA HIS A 42 1.96 -14.65 1.21
C HIS A 42 1.96 -16.11 1.63
N SER A 43 3.06 -16.55 2.24
CA SER A 43 3.14 -17.86 2.87
C SER A 43 2.94 -17.70 4.36
N PHE A 44 2.12 -18.55 4.97
CA PHE A 44 1.87 -18.54 6.40
C PHE A 44 2.22 -19.91 7.01
N ALA A 45 2.61 -19.89 8.27
CA ALA A 45 2.76 -21.07 9.11
C ALA A 45 2.19 -20.74 10.48
N GLU A 46 1.04 -21.29 10.82
CA GLU A 46 0.35 -21.00 12.07
C GLU A 46 -0.25 -22.27 12.66
N ARG A 47 -0.05 -22.51 13.97
CA ARG A 47 -0.58 -23.67 14.70
C ARG A 47 -0.32 -25.04 14.01
N GLY A 48 0.86 -25.21 13.42
CA GLY A 48 1.25 -26.45 12.73
C GLY A 48 0.65 -26.63 11.33
N ILE A 49 -0.03 -25.60 10.81
CA ILE A 49 -0.58 -25.56 9.47
C ILE A 49 0.27 -24.63 8.63
N VAL A 50 0.77 -25.13 7.49
CA VAL A 50 1.52 -24.34 6.52
C VAL A 50 0.63 -24.08 5.32
N GLY A 51 0.71 -22.91 4.69
CA GLY A 51 -0.09 -22.63 3.53
C GLY A 51 0.33 -21.38 2.79
N ARG A 52 -0.40 -21.09 1.72
CA ARG A 52 -0.26 -19.85 0.96
C ARG A 52 -1.60 -19.16 0.84
N VAL A 53 -1.58 -17.84 0.93
CA VAL A 53 -2.71 -16.97 0.61
C VAL A 53 -2.31 -16.12 -0.58
N LEU A 54 -3.10 -16.22 -1.64
CA LEU A 54 -3.03 -15.35 -2.80
C LEU A 54 -4.18 -14.37 -2.71
N LEU A 55 -3.87 -13.08 -2.60
CA LEU A 55 -4.81 -11.99 -2.83
C LEU A 55 -4.70 -11.58 -4.29
N TYR A 56 -5.84 -11.40 -4.96
CA TYR A 56 -5.88 -11.03 -6.37
C TYR A 56 -7.09 -10.15 -6.66
N ASP A 57 -7.03 -9.47 -7.81
CA ASP A 57 -8.02 -8.49 -8.24
C ASP A 57 -8.35 -7.44 -7.16
N VAL A 58 -7.30 -7.04 -6.42
CA VAL A 58 -7.43 -5.96 -5.43
C VAL A 58 -7.77 -4.67 -6.18
N MET A 59 -8.84 -4.02 -5.75
CA MET A 59 -9.33 -2.77 -6.32
C MET A 59 -9.75 -1.81 -5.22
N VAL A 60 -9.61 -0.52 -5.50
CA VAL A 60 -10.13 0.54 -4.65
C VAL A 60 -11.62 0.73 -4.94
N LEU A 61 -12.45 0.54 -3.92
CA LEU A 61 -13.89 0.79 -3.99
C LEU A 61 -14.20 2.27 -3.77
N HIS A 62 -13.51 2.87 -2.80
CA HIS A 62 -13.69 4.25 -2.41
C HIS A 62 -12.40 4.81 -1.84
N TYR A 63 -12.11 6.07 -2.14
CA TYR A 63 -10.99 6.80 -1.58
C TYR A 63 -11.48 8.18 -1.12
N SER A 64 -11.14 8.53 0.11
CA SER A 64 -11.34 9.86 0.66
C SER A 64 -9.99 10.60 0.66
N PRO A 65 -9.91 11.77 0.02
CA PRO A 65 -8.69 12.58 0.01
C PRO A 65 -8.28 13.02 1.43
N PRO A 66 -7.00 13.41 1.62
CA PRO A 66 -6.49 13.81 2.93
C PRO A 66 -7.22 15.04 3.47
N GLN A 67 -7.47 15.05 4.78
CA GLN A 67 -8.04 16.22 5.48
C GLN A 67 -6.97 17.28 5.75
N PHE A 68 -5.72 16.85 5.91
CA PHE A 68 -4.58 17.72 6.13
C PHE A 68 -3.46 17.33 5.19
N ASP A 69 -2.86 18.33 4.57
CA ASP A 69 -1.75 18.16 3.66
C ASP A 69 -0.72 19.27 3.88
N SER A 70 0.57 18.92 3.81
CA SER A 70 1.64 19.91 3.95
C SER A 70 2.80 19.60 3.01
N LEU A 71 3.42 20.67 2.52
CA LEU A 71 4.60 20.62 1.67
C LEU A 71 5.73 21.40 2.34
N ASN A 72 6.80 20.69 2.71
CA ASN A 72 7.95 21.28 3.39
C ASN A 72 9.22 21.13 2.56
N PHE A 73 9.94 22.23 2.37
CA PHE A 73 11.22 22.26 1.67
C PHE A 73 12.36 22.09 2.66
N TYR A 74 13.21 21.09 2.43
CA TYR A 74 14.37 20.77 3.25
C TYR A 74 15.66 20.89 2.43
N PRO A 75 16.65 21.67 2.90
CA PRO A 75 17.95 21.73 2.25
C PRO A 75 18.65 20.35 2.23
N PRO A 76 19.48 20.04 1.21
CA PRO A 76 19.79 20.87 0.06
C PRO A 76 18.74 20.82 -1.07
N SER A 77 18.02 19.71 -1.22
CA SER A 77 17.19 19.46 -2.43
C SER A 77 15.94 18.63 -2.16
N TYR A 78 15.47 18.58 -0.92
CA TYR A 78 14.38 17.70 -0.51
C TYR A 78 13.05 18.45 -0.42
N VAL A 79 11.99 17.77 -0.84
CA VAL A 79 10.62 18.19 -0.55
C VAL A 79 9.93 17.04 0.15
N ILE A 80 9.25 17.36 1.25
CA ILE A 80 8.46 16.42 2.02
C ILE A 80 7.01 16.78 1.82
N LEU A 81 6.26 15.89 1.17
CA LEU A 81 4.81 15.93 1.09
C LEU A 81 4.26 15.01 2.17
N GLN A 82 3.41 15.55 3.04
CA GLN A 82 2.75 14.81 4.09
C GLN A 82 1.24 14.94 3.91
N LEU A 83 0.56 13.80 3.88
CA LEU A 83 -0.88 13.67 3.69
C LEU A 83 -1.44 12.91 4.89
N GLU A 84 -2.47 13.44 5.54
CA GLU A 84 -3.01 12.85 6.75
C GLU A 84 -4.51 12.64 6.67
N ARG A 85 -4.96 11.62 7.42
CA ARG A 85 -6.37 11.23 7.58
C ARG A 85 -7.06 10.90 6.25
N MET A 86 -6.40 10.09 5.44
CA MET A 86 -6.99 9.51 4.24
C MET A 86 -7.75 8.23 4.60
N ASP A 87 -8.87 7.99 3.93
CA ASP A 87 -9.62 6.74 4.07
C ASP A 87 -9.61 6.01 2.73
N ILE A 88 -9.43 4.69 2.74
CA ILE A 88 -9.45 3.84 1.55
C ILE A 88 -10.26 2.58 1.82
N ALA A 89 -11.26 2.34 1.00
CA ALA A 89 -12.02 1.11 0.96
C ALA A 89 -11.51 0.23 -0.19
N LEU A 90 -11.25 -1.02 0.12
CA LEU A 90 -10.65 -2.01 -0.76
C LEU A 90 -11.58 -3.21 -0.91
N PHE A 91 -11.61 -3.76 -2.11
CA PHE A 91 -12.16 -5.06 -2.40
C PHE A 91 -11.05 -5.93 -2.96
N PHE A 92 -10.99 -7.19 -2.56
CA PHE A 92 -10.10 -8.16 -3.19
C PHE A 92 -10.65 -9.57 -3.10
N LEU A 93 -10.30 -10.38 -4.08
CA LEU A 93 -10.54 -11.81 -4.03
C LEU A 93 -9.34 -12.48 -3.37
N PHE A 94 -9.59 -13.59 -2.67
CA PHE A 94 -8.53 -14.37 -2.07
C PHE A 94 -8.68 -15.85 -2.41
N PHE A 95 -7.53 -16.51 -2.54
CA PHE A 95 -7.42 -17.95 -2.67
C PHE A 95 -6.42 -18.44 -1.63
N ARG A 96 -6.84 -19.36 -0.76
CA ARG A 96 -6.01 -19.95 0.27
C ARG A 96 -5.80 -21.43 -0.03
N THR A 97 -4.55 -21.86 -0.08
CA THR A 97 -4.15 -23.26 -0.21
C THR A 97 -3.49 -23.71 1.08
N LEU A 98 -4.05 -24.75 1.69
CA LEU A 98 -3.52 -25.37 2.91
C LEU A 98 -2.68 -26.59 2.56
N TYR A 99 -1.43 -26.59 3.01
CA TYR A 99 -0.54 -27.74 3.00
C TYR A 99 -0.49 -28.34 4.41
N ARG A 100 -0.93 -29.59 4.54
CA ARG A 100 -0.84 -30.30 5.82
C ARG A 100 0.58 -30.83 5.98
N ASP A 101 1.31 -30.33 6.96
CA ASP A 101 2.66 -30.82 7.28
C ASP A 101 2.53 -32.17 7.99
N TYR A 102 2.67 -33.27 7.22
CA TYR A 102 2.68 -34.63 7.77
C TYR A 102 4.08 -34.95 8.32
N ARG A 103 4.42 -34.39 9.48
CA ARG A 103 5.43 -35.02 10.37
C ARG A 103 4.77 -36.16 11.17
N LEU A 104 4.26 -37.17 10.47
CA LEU A 104 3.88 -38.46 11.04
C LEU A 104 4.50 -39.55 10.17
N THR A 105 5.57 -40.14 10.69
CA THR A 105 6.16 -41.41 10.26
C THR A 105 5.07 -42.49 10.16
N GLY A 106 4.63 -42.80 8.95
CA GLY A 106 3.63 -43.84 8.72
C GLY A 106 3.15 -43.82 7.27
N ARG A 107 3.40 -44.91 6.56
CA ARG A 107 3.05 -45.11 5.14
C ARG A 107 1.61 -44.69 4.84
N PHE A 108 1.44 -43.63 4.03
CA PHE A 108 0.21 -43.36 3.29
C PHE A 108 0.53 -42.83 1.89
N VAL A 109 -0.21 -43.34 0.90
CA VAL A 109 -0.23 -42.88 -0.49
C VAL A 109 -0.71 -41.43 -0.49
N SER A 110 0.12 -40.54 -1.02
CA SER A 110 0.04 -39.11 -0.81
C SER A 110 -0.05 -38.40 -2.15
N ASP A 111 -1.27 -38.12 -2.60
CA ASP A 111 -1.55 -36.88 -3.34
C ASP A 111 -2.01 -35.86 -2.29
N VAL A 112 -1.03 -35.37 -1.52
CA VAL A 112 -1.23 -34.70 -0.24
C VAL A 112 -1.34 -33.19 -0.43
N GLY A 113 -2.51 -32.65 -0.07
CA GLY A 113 -2.71 -31.24 0.29
C GLY A 113 -3.62 -30.47 -0.66
N LEU A 114 -4.92 -30.79 -0.70
CA LEU A 114 -5.88 -30.18 -1.63
C LEU A 114 -7.08 -29.53 -0.92
N ILE A 115 -6.86 -28.84 0.21
CA ILE A 115 -7.90 -27.96 0.73
C ILE A 115 -7.62 -26.54 0.23
N THR A 116 -8.36 -26.15 -0.79
CA THR A 116 -8.38 -24.81 -1.35
C THR A 116 -9.69 -24.12 -0.96
N THR A 117 -9.59 -22.95 -0.35
CA THR A 117 -10.75 -22.09 -0.05
C THR A 117 -10.59 -20.77 -0.77
N SER A 118 -11.61 -20.39 -1.54
CA SER A 118 -11.70 -19.08 -2.18
C SER A 118 -12.68 -18.19 -1.44
N GLY A 119 -12.61 -16.90 -1.71
CA GLY A 119 -13.61 -15.96 -1.25
C GLY A 119 -13.29 -14.53 -1.65
N SER A 120 -14.03 -13.60 -1.07
CA SER A 120 -13.83 -12.17 -1.21
C SER A 120 -13.57 -11.53 0.15
N VAL A 121 -12.79 -10.45 0.13
CA VAL A 121 -12.58 -9.59 1.28
C VAL A 121 -12.98 -8.18 0.87
N VAL A 122 -13.79 -7.57 1.71
CA VAL A 122 -14.06 -6.13 1.66
C VAL A 122 -13.46 -5.55 2.91
N GLY A 123 -12.71 -4.47 2.78
CA GLY A 123 -12.26 -3.76 3.96
C GLY A 123 -12.06 -2.29 3.75
N GLU A 124 -11.95 -1.60 4.86
CA GLU A 124 -11.64 -0.19 4.91
C GLU A 124 -10.44 0.03 5.82
N ILE A 125 -9.56 0.92 5.39
CA ILE A 125 -8.47 1.47 6.19
C ILE A 125 -8.78 2.95 6.33
N ARG A 126 -8.92 3.43 7.55
CA ARG A 126 -9.28 4.82 7.83
C ARG A 126 -8.17 5.51 8.60
N GLN A 127 -8.12 6.82 8.44
CA GLN A 127 -7.16 7.73 9.05
C GLN A 127 -5.70 7.46 8.66
N MET A 128 -5.46 6.92 7.47
CA MET A 128 -4.13 6.67 6.94
C MET A 128 -3.35 7.97 6.77
N SER A 129 -2.06 7.94 7.13
CA SER A 129 -1.13 9.04 6.89
C SER A 129 0.04 8.56 6.06
N VAL A 130 0.43 9.37 5.07
CA VAL A 130 1.52 9.06 4.14
C VAL A 130 2.48 10.24 4.11
N LYS A 131 3.76 9.94 4.23
CA LYS A 131 4.85 10.89 4.08
C LYS A 131 5.73 10.47 2.91
N LEU A 132 5.84 11.36 1.93
CA LEU A 132 6.64 11.17 0.71
C LEU A 132 7.79 12.15 0.75
N THR A 133 9.01 11.63 0.68
CA THR A 133 10.21 12.47 0.52
C THR A 133 10.71 12.35 -0.91
N THR A 134 10.78 13.50 -1.59
CA THR A 134 11.27 13.63 -2.96
C THR A 134 12.59 14.39 -2.99
N ASP A 135 13.50 13.91 -3.81
CA ASP A 135 14.81 14.49 -4.07
C ASP A 135 14.84 15.05 -5.50
N PHE A 136 15.22 16.31 -5.63
CA PHE A 136 15.33 17.02 -6.90
C PHE A 136 16.79 17.11 -7.33
N LYS A 137 17.11 16.55 -8.49
CA LYS A 137 18.46 16.56 -9.07
C LYS A 137 18.42 16.98 -10.53
N ALA A 138 19.50 17.60 -11.00
CA ALA A 138 19.73 17.77 -12.42
C ALA A 138 20.31 16.46 -12.99
N ALA A 139 19.65 15.90 -14.00
CA ALA A 139 20.21 14.81 -14.78
C ALA A 139 21.32 15.32 -15.73
N PRO A 140 22.22 14.45 -16.21
CA PRO A 140 23.32 14.85 -17.10
C PRO A 140 22.88 15.48 -18.42
N ASP A 141 21.63 15.22 -18.84
CA ASP A 141 20.98 15.77 -20.03
C ASP A 141 20.39 17.18 -19.79
N GLY A 142 20.52 17.73 -18.58
CA GLY A 142 19.97 19.02 -18.20
C GLY A 142 18.50 18.98 -17.77
N LEU A 143 17.85 17.80 -17.75
CA LEU A 143 16.48 17.66 -17.27
C LEU A 143 16.42 17.60 -15.74
N MET A 144 15.31 18.05 -15.17
CA MET A 144 15.04 17.89 -13.74
C MET A 144 14.59 16.45 -13.47
N GLN A 145 15.39 15.71 -12.72
CA GLN A 145 15.05 14.39 -12.20
C GLN A 145 14.41 14.52 -10.82
N VAL A 146 13.20 13.99 -10.68
CA VAL A 146 12.50 13.86 -9.40
C VAL A 146 12.56 12.39 -8.99
N LYS A 147 13.20 12.10 -7.86
CA LYS A 147 13.20 10.75 -7.28
C LYS A 147 12.40 10.75 -6.01
N VAL A 148 11.39 9.88 -5.93
CA VAL A 148 10.78 9.53 -4.65
C VAL A 148 11.69 8.51 -3.99
N ASN A 149 12.31 8.88 -2.86
CA ASN A 149 13.17 7.94 -2.15
C ASN A 149 12.27 6.94 -1.43
N ALA A 150 12.23 5.71 -1.95
CA ALA A 150 11.40 4.63 -1.40
C ALA A 150 11.70 4.35 0.09
N GLU A 151 12.93 4.56 0.53
CA GLU A 151 13.35 4.44 1.94
C GLU A 151 12.65 5.46 2.86
N HIS A 152 12.13 6.54 2.30
CA HIS A 152 11.40 7.61 2.99
C HIS A 152 9.94 7.74 2.52
N ILE A 153 9.41 6.75 1.79
CA ILE A 153 7.96 6.58 1.68
C ILE A 153 7.54 5.88 2.95
N VAL A 154 7.31 6.67 3.99
CA VAL A 154 6.75 6.15 5.23
C VAL A 154 5.24 6.25 5.09
N VAL A 155 4.63 5.13 4.72
CA VAL A 155 3.22 4.94 5.04
C VAL A 155 3.20 4.65 6.54
N GLU A 156 2.97 5.67 7.35
CA GLU A 156 2.77 5.49 8.78
C GLU A 156 1.40 4.84 9.01
N CYS A 157 1.29 3.57 8.62
CA CYS A 157 0.24 2.68 9.09
C CYS A 157 0.53 2.18 10.51
N ALA A 158 1.79 2.26 10.94
CA ALA A 158 2.32 1.49 12.06
C ALA A 158 1.88 1.95 13.46
N ASN A 159 1.22 3.10 13.60
CA ASN A 159 0.62 3.53 14.88
C ASN A 159 -0.70 4.33 14.72
N ASN A 160 -1.23 4.48 13.51
CA ASN A 160 -2.39 5.33 13.25
C ASN A 160 -3.31 4.84 12.12
N ILE A 161 -3.31 3.55 11.79
CA ILE A 161 -4.58 2.96 11.34
C ILE A 161 -5.46 2.94 12.58
N ALA A 162 -6.12 4.05 12.87
CA ALA A 162 -7.03 4.13 14.01
C ALA A 162 -8.19 3.14 13.83
N TYR A 163 -8.53 2.83 12.56
CA TYR A 163 -9.58 1.89 12.20
C TYR A 163 -9.21 1.16 10.92
N SER A 164 -8.96 -0.15 11.03
CA SER A 164 -9.07 -1.07 9.90
C SER A 164 -10.15 -2.08 10.18
N HIS A 165 -11.07 -2.24 9.23
CA HIS A 165 -12.08 -3.26 9.31
C HIS A 165 -12.07 -4.06 8.01
N PHE A 166 -11.82 -5.36 8.11
CA PHE A 166 -11.85 -6.27 6.97
C PHE A 166 -12.88 -7.35 7.26
N SER A 167 -13.84 -7.52 6.35
CA SER A 167 -14.83 -8.57 6.38
C SER A 167 -14.50 -9.61 5.34
N ILE A 168 -14.33 -10.85 5.79
CA ILE A 168 -13.95 -11.97 4.93
C ILE A 168 -15.19 -12.81 4.63
N ASN A 169 -15.56 -12.89 3.36
CA ASN A 169 -16.59 -13.78 2.85
C ASN A 169 -15.93 -14.97 2.16
N VAL A 170 -15.99 -16.12 2.81
CA VAL A 170 -15.41 -17.38 2.30
C VAL A 170 -16.48 -18.16 1.54
N ASP A 171 -16.14 -18.61 0.35
CA ASP A 171 -16.98 -19.50 -0.44
C ASP A 171 -16.75 -20.97 -0.04
N GLY A 172 -17.83 -21.74 -0.02
CA GLY A 172 -17.79 -23.19 0.09
C GLY A 172 -17.95 -23.77 1.51
N PRO A 173 -17.83 -25.10 1.64
CA PRO A 173 -18.20 -25.86 2.85
C PRO A 173 -17.29 -25.61 4.06
N LEU A 174 -16.16 -24.93 3.87
CA LEU A 174 -15.22 -24.56 4.93
C LEU A 174 -15.41 -23.13 5.45
N SER A 175 -16.44 -22.43 4.99
CA SER A 175 -16.81 -21.09 5.45
C SER A 175 -16.95 -21.01 6.98
N GLY A 176 -17.46 -22.06 7.62
CA GLY A 176 -17.57 -22.16 9.08
C GLY A 176 -16.24 -22.27 9.84
N LEU A 177 -15.17 -22.76 9.21
CA LEU A 177 -13.85 -22.95 9.84
C LEU A 177 -12.97 -21.69 9.80
N ILE A 178 -13.23 -20.76 8.86
CA ILE A 178 -12.37 -19.59 8.63
C ILE A 178 -12.82 -18.35 9.40
N ARG A 179 -14.08 -18.26 9.84
CA ARG A 179 -14.56 -17.18 10.74
C ARG A 179 -13.81 -17.10 12.08
N MET A 180 -12.96 -18.08 12.42
CA MET A 180 -12.19 -18.09 13.67
C MET A 180 -10.91 -17.22 13.67
N ILE A 181 -10.51 -16.59 12.55
CA ILE A 181 -9.34 -15.69 12.49
C ILE A 181 -9.78 -14.21 12.43
N GLU A 182 -11.08 -13.92 12.46
CA GLU A 182 -11.63 -12.57 12.52
C GLU A 182 -11.56 -12.03 13.96
N VAL A 183 -10.40 -12.10 14.62
CA VAL A 183 -10.20 -11.60 15.98
C VAL A 183 -8.77 -11.07 16.16
N ASN A 184 -8.66 -9.75 16.32
CA ASN A 184 -7.51 -8.95 16.78
C ASN A 184 -6.36 -8.71 15.79
N PHE A 185 -6.53 -7.68 14.94
CA PHE A 185 -5.44 -6.76 14.62
C PHE A 185 -5.74 -5.40 15.26
#